data_AF-A0A524PQK2-F1
#
_entry.id   AF-A0A524PQK2-F1
#
_cell.length_a   1.000
_cell.length_b   1.000
_cell.length_c   1.000
_cell.angle_alpha   90.00
_cell.angle_beta   90.00
_cell.angle_gamma   90.00
#
_symmetry.space_group_name_H-M   'P 1'
#
loop_
_entity.id
_entity.type
_entity.pdbx_description
1 polymer ?
#
loop_
_entity_poly.entity_id
_entity_poly.type
_entity_poly.pdbx_seq_one_letter_code
_entity_poly.pdbx_strand_id
1 'polypeptide(L)'
;MNSQVKIGPTIRRKMMKEKRRLYLCMAMITLIAASIACGPSADSKELIDLAVQATLDGMAAPDALIAEDDQAPEVVEVPATEEPPVVDPTPTATVQHSVIPSSPGSVGSFMTDRSTAALAGERRAIADNFDINLLERPFSAESMDYKNYLDITRAELSMNPPFVYVTIFLEGGAPADSTAAYGVEVDTDIDGHGDWLILGTVPADSTWTTTGVRACRDANGDVGGPTPMRTDLPHASRDGYEDCVFDSGYGMGPDEAWIRRDPGQADRVQIAFLFSLIGSDGQFTWGAWADEDIQEPDWFDYHDHFTLAEAGSPASESSNYPLKAMALMDNTCRWGYGFTPSGTEIGVCYVPPTPTPVPPSSIAGTVWRDMDNDAIHDSGENAMSGFTVQLRSGGCSGSVIATTTTGSDGSYYFGNLSGGDYCVQVAVSSGCGGYGHNPSLSNPRSVTINPGQNKTGVDFGFWNLIC
;
A
#
# COMPACT_ATOMS: atom_id res chain seq x y z
N MET A 1 2.31 -71.46 -43.29
CA MET A 1 1.49 -70.48 -42.56
C MET A 1 2.26 -70.03 -41.32
N ASN A 2 3.05 -68.96 -41.43
CA ASN A 2 3.69 -68.28 -40.30
C ASN A 2 3.10 -66.87 -40.25
N SER A 3 2.21 -66.60 -39.30
CA SER A 3 1.65 -65.27 -39.07
C SER A 3 2.33 -64.66 -37.84
N GLN A 4 3.23 -63.72 -38.09
CA GLN A 4 3.79 -62.82 -37.09
C GLN A 4 2.74 -61.76 -36.75
N VAL A 5 2.31 -61.71 -35.49
CA VAL A 5 1.37 -60.70 -34.98
C VAL A 5 2.07 -59.34 -34.92
N LYS A 6 1.65 -58.39 -35.76
CA LYS A 6 2.04 -56.98 -35.67
C LYS A 6 1.33 -56.32 -34.49
N ILE A 7 2.08 -55.90 -33.47
CA ILE A 7 1.58 -55.08 -32.37
C ILE A 7 1.67 -53.60 -32.78
N GLY A 8 0.53 -52.90 -32.79
CA GLY A 8 0.44 -51.50 -33.22
C GLY A 8 1.09 -50.48 -32.25
N PRO A 9 1.37 -49.26 -32.74
CA PRO A 9 2.15 -48.23 -32.02
C PRO A 9 1.51 -47.75 -30.70
N THR A 10 0.20 -47.94 -30.52
CA THR A 10 -0.54 -47.54 -29.32
C THR A 10 -0.24 -48.42 -28.10
N ILE A 11 0.08 -49.70 -28.29
CA ILE A 11 0.39 -50.64 -27.19
C ILE A 11 1.85 -50.50 -26.74
N ARG A 12 2.78 -50.18 -27.66
CA ARG A 12 4.19 -49.89 -27.33
C ARG A 12 4.36 -48.66 -26.44
N ARG A 13 3.55 -47.60 -26.63
CA ARG A 13 3.57 -46.40 -25.76
C ARG A 13 3.03 -46.69 -24.36
N LYS A 14 2.03 -47.56 -24.22
CA LYS A 14 1.46 -47.94 -22.91
C LYS A 14 2.43 -48.80 -22.09
N MET A 15 3.11 -49.77 -22.72
CA MET A 15 4.14 -50.59 -22.06
C MET A 15 5.41 -49.81 -21.69
N MET A 16 5.78 -48.76 -22.44
CA MET A 16 6.90 -47.87 -22.07
C MET A 16 6.56 -46.94 -20.90
N LYS A 17 5.30 -46.47 -20.79
CA LYS A 17 4.83 -45.65 -19.66
C LYS A 17 4.74 -46.45 -18.35
N GLU A 18 4.31 -47.71 -18.41
CA GLU A 18 4.27 -48.62 -17.25
C GLU A 18 5.66 -49.08 -16.80
N LYS A 19 6.59 -49.35 -17.72
CA LYS A 19 7.99 -49.65 -17.36
C LYS A 19 8.68 -48.44 -16.73
N ARG A 20 8.49 -47.21 -17.23
CA ARG A 20 9.04 -45.99 -16.61
C ARG A 20 8.48 -45.74 -15.20
N ARG A 21 7.18 -45.99 -14.96
CA ARG A 21 6.58 -45.88 -13.63
C ARG A 21 7.10 -46.93 -12.65
N LEU A 22 7.40 -48.14 -13.12
CA LEU A 22 7.96 -49.22 -12.29
C LEU A 22 9.42 -48.95 -11.89
N TYR A 23 10.24 -48.38 -12.79
CA TYR A 23 11.62 -47.97 -12.48
C TYR A 23 11.68 -46.75 -11.55
N LEU A 24 10.78 -45.77 -11.71
CA LEU A 24 10.69 -44.61 -10.80
C LEU A 24 10.22 -45.01 -9.39
N CYS A 25 9.26 -45.96 -9.28
CA CYS A 25 8.82 -46.49 -7.99
C CYS A 25 9.91 -47.32 -7.29
N MET A 26 10.70 -48.13 -8.01
CA MET A 26 11.82 -48.86 -7.40
C MET A 26 12.91 -47.91 -6.90
N ALA A 27 13.23 -46.84 -7.65
CA ALA A 27 14.22 -45.83 -7.25
C ALA A 27 13.80 -45.05 -5.99
N MET A 28 12.52 -44.68 -5.89
CA MET A 28 11.93 -44.04 -4.68
C MET A 28 11.93 -44.96 -3.46
N ILE A 29 11.63 -46.26 -3.64
CA ILE A 29 11.62 -47.24 -2.54
C ILE A 29 13.04 -47.49 -2.00
N THR A 30 14.07 -47.49 -2.84
CA THR A 30 15.48 -47.56 -2.40
C THR A 30 15.96 -46.29 -1.70
N LEU A 31 15.45 -45.10 -2.07
CA LEU A 31 15.79 -43.83 -1.42
C LEU A 31 15.17 -43.72 -0.01
N ILE A 32 13.96 -44.25 0.17
CA ILE A 32 13.23 -44.26 1.46
C ILE A 32 13.78 -45.36 2.38
N ALA A 33 14.29 -46.48 1.85
CA ALA A 33 14.93 -47.52 2.65
C ALA A 33 16.29 -47.09 3.24
N ALA A 34 16.99 -46.14 2.60
CA ALA A 34 18.28 -45.62 3.08
C ALA A 34 18.15 -44.61 4.23
N SER A 35 16.96 -44.06 4.51
CA SER A 35 16.74 -43.03 5.53
C SER A 35 16.11 -43.53 6.84
N ILE A 36 15.83 -44.83 6.98
CA ILE A 36 15.19 -45.41 8.19
C ILE A 36 16.12 -46.32 9.02
N ALA A 37 17.39 -46.52 8.63
CA ALA A 37 18.33 -47.31 9.44
C ALA A 37 19.71 -46.66 9.58
N CYS A 38 19.97 -46.11 10.76
CA CYS A 38 21.23 -45.58 11.29
C CYS A 38 21.73 -44.22 10.74
N GLY A 39 22.11 -43.33 11.67
CA GLY A 39 22.51 -41.94 11.41
C GLY A 39 23.81 -41.77 10.59
N PRO A 40 24.14 -40.54 10.19
CA PRO A 40 25.13 -40.30 9.15
C PRO A 40 26.54 -40.57 9.68
N SER A 41 27.14 -41.65 9.20
CA SER A 41 28.60 -41.82 9.17
C SER A 41 29.08 -41.65 7.72
N ALA A 42 30.38 -41.38 7.55
CA ALA A 42 31.00 -40.83 6.34
C ALA A 42 30.94 -41.70 5.05
N ASP A 43 30.11 -42.74 5.00
CA ASP A 43 29.91 -43.63 3.83
C ASP A 43 28.67 -43.28 2.98
N SER A 44 27.90 -42.23 3.32
CA SER A 44 26.71 -41.84 2.53
C SER A 44 27.05 -41.17 1.19
N LYS A 45 28.27 -40.66 1.01
CA LYS A 45 28.69 -39.97 -0.21
C LYS A 45 29.00 -40.95 -1.35
N GLU A 46 29.62 -42.09 -1.03
CA GLU A 46 29.98 -43.12 -2.01
C GLU A 46 28.74 -43.82 -2.58
N LEU A 47 27.69 -43.99 -1.76
CA LEU A 47 26.41 -44.56 -2.19
C LEU A 47 25.57 -43.60 -3.04
N ILE A 48 25.64 -42.29 -2.78
CA ILE A 48 24.99 -41.26 -3.60
C ILE A 48 25.70 -41.14 -4.94
N ASP A 49 27.03 -41.12 -4.97
CA ASP A 49 27.82 -41.04 -6.20
C ASP A 49 27.62 -42.29 -7.09
N LEU A 50 27.49 -43.48 -6.49
CA LEU A 50 27.19 -44.72 -7.22
C LEU A 50 25.77 -44.71 -7.84
N ALA A 51 24.79 -44.10 -7.16
CA ALA A 51 23.42 -43.96 -7.66
C ALA A 51 23.28 -42.89 -8.77
N VAL A 52 24.05 -41.80 -8.67
CA VAL A 52 24.13 -40.77 -9.71
C VAL A 52 24.81 -41.34 -10.97
N GLN A 53 25.91 -42.09 -10.81
CA GLN A 53 26.63 -42.70 -11.93
C GLN A 53 25.78 -43.75 -12.66
N ALA A 54 25.05 -44.60 -11.92
CA ALA A 54 24.13 -45.58 -12.52
C ALA A 54 22.97 -44.92 -13.28
N THR A 55 22.57 -43.71 -12.88
CA THR A 55 21.54 -42.92 -13.56
C THR A 55 22.09 -42.28 -14.84
N LEU A 56 23.34 -41.79 -14.83
CA LEU A 56 24.03 -41.25 -16.01
C LEU A 56 24.35 -42.35 -17.04
N ASP A 57 24.80 -43.53 -16.60
CA ASP A 57 25.08 -44.68 -17.46
C ASP A 57 23.79 -45.23 -18.12
N GLY A 58 22.63 -45.06 -17.47
CA GLY A 58 21.31 -45.39 -18.02
C GLY A 58 20.76 -44.38 -19.03
N MET A 59 21.35 -43.18 -19.13
CA MET A 59 20.99 -42.13 -20.09
C MET A 59 21.85 -42.17 -21.36
N ALA A 60 22.97 -42.90 -21.36
CA ALA A 60 23.80 -43.12 -22.53
C ALA A 60 23.23 -44.25 -23.41
N ALA A 61 22.51 -43.90 -24.47
CA ALA A 61 22.25 -44.83 -25.59
C ALA A 61 23.50 -44.88 -26.49
N PRO A 62 23.84 -46.05 -27.08
CA PRO A 62 25.11 -46.21 -27.78
C PRO A 62 25.07 -45.59 -29.18
N ASP A 63 26.08 -44.77 -29.46
CA ASP A 63 26.56 -44.49 -30.81
C ASP A 63 27.14 -45.77 -31.44
N ALA A 64 26.56 -46.17 -32.57
CA ALA A 64 27.14 -46.91 -33.72
C ALA A 64 25.95 -47.44 -34.54
N LEU A 65 25.74 -47.11 -35.81
CA LEU A 65 26.61 -47.35 -36.96
C LEU A 65 26.13 -46.47 -38.13
N ILE A 66 26.97 -45.59 -38.67
CA ILE A 66 26.84 -45.15 -40.07
C ILE A 66 28.11 -45.63 -40.77
N ALA A 67 27.93 -46.61 -41.66
CA ALA A 67 28.93 -47.01 -42.61
C ALA A 67 29.02 -45.93 -43.71
N GLU A 68 30.25 -45.59 -44.10
CA GLU A 68 30.52 -44.80 -45.29
C GLU A 68 30.02 -45.56 -46.53
N ASP A 69 29.03 -45.00 -47.23
CA ASP A 69 28.67 -45.40 -48.59
C ASP A 69 28.74 -44.16 -49.48
N ASP A 70 29.75 -44.18 -50.34
CA ASP A 70 30.19 -43.11 -51.21
C ASP A 70 29.44 -43.24 -52.55
N GLN A 71 28.16 -42.86 -52.57
CA GLN A 71 27.39 -42.68 -53.81
C GLN A 71 26.45 -41.47 -53.71
N ALA A 72 26.71 -40.48 -54.57
CA ALA A 72 25.82 -39.34 -54.77
C ALA A 72 24.46 -39.83 -55.34
N PRO A 73 23.32 -39.48 -54.72
CA PRO A 73 22.02 -39.81 -55.28
C PRO A 73 21.65 -38.84 -56.41
N GLU A 74 21.14 -39.43 -57.48
CA GLU A 74 20.57 -38.77 -58.65
C GLU A 74 19.37 -37.89 -58.26
N VAL A 75 19.30 -36.67 -58.80
CA VAL A 75 18.24 -35.69 -58.50
C VAL A 75 16.92 -36.16 -59.10
N VAL A 76 16.01 -36.64 -58.25
CA VAL A 76 14.61 -36.86 -58.62
C VAL A 76 13.85 -35.56 -58.32
N GLU A 77 13.40 -34.86 -59.37
CA GLU A 77 12.49 -33.73 -59.23
C GLU A 77 11.16 -34.18 -58.61
N VAL A 78 10.86 -33.67 -57.42
CA VAL A 78 9.57 -33.84 -56.75
C VAL A 78 8.58 -32.87 -57.41
N PRO A 79 7.37 -33.29 -57.82
CA PRO A 79 6.39 -32.36 -58.37
C PRO A 79 5.97 -31.37 -57.28
N ALA A 80 5.85 -30.10 -57.65
CA ALA A 80 5.39 -29.04 -56.75
C ALA A 80 4.04 -29.44 -56.11
N THR A 81 4.00 -29.44 -54.79
CA THR A 81 2.73 -29.55 -54.05
C THR A 81 2.09 -28.18 -54.12
N GLU A 82 0.88 -28.08 -54.70
CA GLU A 82 0.13 -26.82 -54.69
C GLU A 82 -0.08 -26.37 -53.24
N GLU A 83 0.39 -25.15 -52.94
CA GLU A 83 0.18 -24.48 -51.68
C GLU A 83 -1.34 -24.28 -51.49
N PRO A 84 -1.92 -24.64 -50.33
CA PRO A 84 -3.34 -24.39 -50.09
C PRO A 84 -3.63 -22.89 -50.25
N PRO A 85 -4.82 -22.52 -50.76
CA PRO A 85 -5.16 -21.12 -50.97
C PRO A 85 -5.02 -20.35 -49.65
N VAL A 86 -4.28 -19.24 -49.71
CA VAL A 86 -4.20 -18.26 -48.62
C VAL A 86 -5.63 -17.80 -48.32
N VAL A 87 -6.18 -18.25 -47.21
CA VAL A 87 -7.46 -17.73 -46.71
C VAL A 87 -7.17 -16.32 -46.21
N ASP A 88 -7.74 -15.31 -46.88
CA ASP A 88 -7.68 -13.93 -46.39
C ASP A 88 -8.09 -13.90 -44.91
N PRO A 89 -7.33 -13.22 -44.02
CA PRO A 89 -7.72 -13.11 -42.63
C PRO A 89 -9.12 -12.52 -42.59
N THR A 90 -10.05 -13.23 -41.94
CA THR A 90 -11.39 -12.71 -41.70
C THR A 90 -11.23 -11.42 -40.91
N PRO A 91 -11.74 -10.27 -41.38
CA PRO A 91 -11.57 -9.01 -40.67
C PRO A 91 -12.18 -9.15 -39.27
N THR A 92 -11.35 -8.95 -38.24
CA THR A 92 -11.81 -8.93 -36.85
C THR A 92 -12.87 -7.84 -36.71
N ALA A 93 -14.05 -8.21 -36.23
CA ALA A 93 -15.15 -7.27 -36.06
C ALA A 93 -14.71 -6.11 -35.13
N THR A 94 -14.78 -4.88 -35.64
CA THR A 94 -14.46 -3.67 -34.88
C THR A 94 -15.51 -3.45 -33.80
N VAL A 95 -15.07 -3.35 -32.53
CA VAL A 95 -15.94 -3.02 -31.39
C VAL A 95 -16.64 -1.68 -31.66
N GLN A 96 -17.95 -1.63 -31.46
CA GLN A 96 -18.75 -0.41 -31.59
C GLN A 96 -19.13 0.07 -30.20
N HIS A 97 -18.69 1.28 -29.87
CA HIS A 97 -18.94 1.91 -28.58
C HIS A 97 -20.18 2.78 -28.63
N SER A 98 -21.06 2.64 -27.64
CA SER A 98 -22.30 3.40 -27.53
C SER A 98 -22.20 4.51 -26.47
N VAL A 99 -21.38 4.29 -25.44
CA VAL A 99 -21.18 5.22 -24.33
C VAL A 99 -19.69 5.40 -24.08
N ILE A 100 -19.18 6.61 -24.30
CA ILE A 100 -17.79 6.97 -24.04
C ILE A 100 -17.77 7.88 -22.79
N PRO A 101 -16.87 7.65 -21.82
CA PRO A 101 -16.79 8.50 -20.64
C PRO A 101 -16.49 9.96 -21.01
N SER A 102 -17.02 10.87 -20.20
CA SER A 102 -16.74 12.31 -20.34
C SER A 102 -15.60 12.70 -19.40
N SER A 103 -15.64 13.91 -18.83
CA SER A 103 -14.70 14.30 -17.78
C SER A 103 -15.13 13.78 -16.42
N PRO A 104 -14.18 13.49 -15.51
CA PRO A 104 -14.47 13.17 -14.11
C PRO A 104 -15.37 14.21 -13.44
N GLY A 105 -16.15 13.76 -12.47
CA GLY A 105 -17.07 14.61 -11.70
C GLY A 105 -16.42 15.29 -10.51
N SER A 106 -17.22 15.61 -9.50
CA SER A 106 -16.68 16.06 -8.20
C SER A 106 -16.06 14.88 -7.45
N VAL A 107 -14.89 15.11 -6.84
CA VAL A 107 -14.19 14.11 -6.02
C VAL A 107 -15.07 13.72 -4.85
N GLY A 108 -15.42 12.43 -4.77
CA GLY A 108 -16.21 11.86 -3.69
C GLY A 108 -15.33 11.29 -2.57
N SER A 109 -14.16 10.76 -2.91
CA SER A 109 -13.18 10.25 -1.95
C SER A 109 -11.77 10.31 -2.53
N PHE A 110 -10.75 10.37 -1.67
CA PHE A 110 -9.36 10.38 -2.11
C PHE A 110 -8.46 9.76 -1.05
N MET A 111 -7.30 9.29 -1.49
CA MET A 111 -6.19 8.81 -0.66
C MET A 111 -4.90 9.49 -1.10
N THR A 112 -4.01 9.68 -0.14
CA THR A 112 -2.64 10.15 -0.41
C THR A 112 -1.68 9.02 -0.16
N ASP A 113 -0.65 8.97 -0.97
CA ASP A 113 0.39 7.96 -0.90
C ASP A 113 1.77 8.59 -0.74
N ARG A 114 2.77 7.80 -0.39
CA ARG A 114 4.09 8.29 0.01
C ARG A 114 5.06 8.28 -1.16
N SER A 115 5.20 9.42 -1.84
CA SER A 115 6.28 9.62 -2.82
C SER A 115 7.66 9.20 -2.30
N THR A 116 8.31 8.31 -3.04
CA THR A 116 9.66 7.81 -2.79
C THR A 116 10.74 8.57 -3.58
N ALA A 117 10.35 9.57 -4.39
CA ALA A 117 11.23 10.36 -5.24
C ALA A 117 12.46 10.95 -4.52
N ALA A 118 12.28 11.42 -3.28
CA ALA A 118 13.37 11.99 -2.48
C ALA A 118 14.47 10.97 -2.13
N LEU A 119 14.14 9.68 -2.11
CA LEU A 119 15.04 8.57 -1.80
C LEU A 119 15.56 7.85 -3.04
N ALA A 120 15.09 8.22 -4.24
CA ALA A 120 15.50 7.61 -5.50
C ALA A 120 17.04 7.61 -5.70
N GLY A 121 17.70 8.71 -5.32
CA GLY A 121 19.18 8.82 -5.38
C GLY A 121 19.92 7.87 -4.43
N GLU A 122 19.24 7.39 -3.39
CA GLU A 122 19.73 6.42 -2.41
C GLU A 122 19.35 4.97 -2.77
N ARG A 123 18.61 4.76 -3.88
CA ARG A 123 18.17 3.43 -4.36
C ARG A 123 17.39 2.64 -3.31
N ARG A 124 16.47 3.32 -2.62
CA ARG A 124 15.61 2.72 -1.59
C ARG A 124 14.23 3.37 -1.55
N ALA A 125 13.27 2.65 -0.98
CA ALA A 125 11.90 3.12 -0.75
C ALA A 125 11.53 3.11 0.75
N ILE A 126 10.41 3.76 1.08
CA ILE A 126 9.82 3.76 2.42
C ILE A 126 8.38 3.27 2.35
N ALA A 127 7.83 2.76 3.45
CA ALA A 127 6.44 2.30 3.56
C ALA A 127 6.07 0.99 2.86
N ASP A 128 6.99 0.35 2.12
CA ASP A 128 6.84 -1.05 1.71
C ASP A 128 6.53 -1.94 2.93
N ASN A 129 5.41 -2.64 2.86
CA ASN A 129 4.96 -3.63 3.81
C ASN A 129 4.42 -4.85 3.05
N PHE A 130 5.37 -5.74 2.75
CA PHE A 130 5.12 -6.97 2.03
C PHE A 130 4.05 -7.87 2.66
N ASP A 131 3.99 -7.93 3.99
CA ASP A 131 3.10 -8.85 4.71
C ASP A 131 1.61 -8.55 4.50
N ILE A 132 1.27 -7.33 4.05
CA ILE A 132 -0.12 -6.86 3.86
C ILE A 132 -0.38 -6.40 2.42
N ASN A 133 0.47 -6.80 1.47
CA ASN A 133 0.41 -6.37 0.07
C ASN A 133 0.44 -4.84 -0.16
N LEU A 134 1.07 -4.07 0.74
CA LEU A 134 1.29 -2.64 0.52
C LEU A 134 2.71 -2.46 0.01
N LEU A 135 2.86 -2.20 -1.28
CA LEU A 135 4.09 -2.33 -2.02
C LEU A 135 4.54 -0.98 -2.52
N GLU A 136 5.65 -0.50 -1.99
CA GLU A 136 6.29 0.74 -2.44
C GLU A 136 7.56 0.37 -3.21
N ARG A 137 7.38 -0.03 -4.48
CA ARG A 137 8.46 -0.63 -5.30
C ARG A 137 8.56 -0.04 -6.70
N PRO A 138 8.52 1.30 -6.91
CA PRO A 138 8.68 1.92 -8.23
C PRO A 138 10.15 1.91 -8.68
N PHE A 139 10.80 0.74 -8.65
CA PHE A 139 12.20 0.53 -8.94
C PHE A 139 12.39 -0.76 -9.74
N SER A 140 13.39 -0.78 -10.63
CA SER A 140 13.79 -2.00 -11.32
C SER A 140 14.39 -3.04 -10.36
N ALA A 141 14.22 -4.32 -10.71
CA ALA A 141 14.92 -5.41 -10.05
C ALA A 141 16.43 -5.24 -10.13
N GLU A 142 17.14 -5.66 -9.07
CA GLU A 142 18.60 -5.63 -8.92
C GLU A 142 19.26 -4.24 -8.91
N SER A 143 19.06 -3.43 -9.95
CA SER A 143 19.71 -2.13 -10.11
C SER A 143 19.07 -1.03 -9.29
N MET A 144 17.82 -1.22 -8.85
CA MET A 144 17.04 -0.25 -8.08
C MET A 144 16.99 1.12 -8.78
N ASP A 145 16.77 1.12 -10.09
CA ASP A 145 16.59 2.34 -10.87
C ASP A 145 15.13 2.79 -10.78
N TYR A 146 14.93 4.00 -10.26
CA TYR A 146 13.62 4.57 -9.94
C TYR A 146 12.78 4.88 -11.19
N LYS A 147 11.47 4.60 -11.11
CA LYS A 147 10.44 4.80 -12.13
C LYS A 147 9.33 5.70 -11.60
N ASN A 148 9.50 7.01 -11.76
CA ASN A 148 8.54 8.02 -11.29
C ASN A 148 7.12 7.88 -11.86
N TYR A 149 6.93 7.18 -12.97
CA TYR A 149 5.62 6.93 -13.57
C TYR A 149 4.89 5.72 -12.99
N LEU A 150 5.51 5.02 -12.05
CA LEU A 150 4.88 4.00 -11.23
C LEU A 150 4.65 4.49 -9.81
N ASP A 151 5.41 5.48 -9.34
CA ASP A 151 5.30 6.06 -7.99
C ASP A 151 3.99 6.85 -7.83
N ILE A 152 3.02 6.28 -7.11
CA ILE A 152 1.71 6.87 -6.83
C ILE A 152 1.87 7.85 -5.68
N THR A 153 1.30 9.05 -5.85
CA THR A 153 1.32 10.10 -4.82
C THR A 153 -0.06 10.38 -4.25
N ARG A 154 -1.10 10.08 -5.03
CA ARG A 154 -2.50 10.31 -4.69
C ARG A 154 -3.40 9.54 -5.65
N ALA A 155 -4.56 9.11 -5.17
CA ALA A 155 -5.65 8.69 -6.03
C ALA A 155 -6.94 9.39 -5.62
N GLU A 156 -7.76 9.76 -6.62
CA GLU A 156 -9.07 10.40 -6.43
C GLU A 156 -10.16 9.60 -7.13
N LEU A 157 -11.23 9.29 -6.40
CA LEU A 157 -12.43 8.71 -6.96
C LEU A 157 -13.53 9.78 -7.04
N SER A 158 -14.12 9.89 -8.23
CA SER A 158 -15.24 10.79 -8.52
C SER A 158 -16.33 10.07 -9.32
N MET A 159 -17.53 10.64 -9.33
CA MET A 159 -18.66 10.10 -10.06
C MET A 159 -19.16 11.10 -11.10
N ASN A 160 -19.35 10.64 -12.33
CA ASN A 160 -20.13 11.32 -13.35
C ASN A 160 -20.94 10.26 -14.11
N PRO A 161 -22.18 9.97 -13.66
CA PRO A 161 -22.95 8.82 -14.12
C PRO A 161 -23.04 8.70 -15.64
N PRO A 162 -22.95 7.47 -16.18
CA PRO A 162 -23.00 6.20 -15.46
C PRO A 162 -21.65 5.71 -14.92
N PHE A 163 -20.57 6.47 -15.11
CA PHE A 163 -19.22 6.04 -14.80
C PHE A 163 -18.74 6.49 -13.41
N VAL A 164 -18.01 5.58 -12.78
CA VAL A 164 -17.01 5.88 -11.74
C VAL A 164 -15.73 6.30 -12.45
N TYR A 165 -15.01 7.26 -11.90
CA TYR A 165 -13.71 7.68 -12.38
C TYR A 165 -12.70 7.61 -11.24
N VAL A 166 -11.57 6.96 -11.50
CA VAL A 166 -10.39 7.01 -10.64
C VAL A 166 -9.28 7.76 -11.37
N THR A 167 -8.79 8.83 -10.77
CA THR A 167 -7.62 9.57 -11.24
C THR A 167 -6.43 9.21 -10.36
N ILE A 168 -5.42 8.61 -10.96
CA ILE A 168 -4.17 8.19 -10.30
C ILE A 168 -3.13 9.27 -10.61
N PHE A 169 -2.57 9.87 -9.57
CA PHE A 169 -1.54 10.90 -9.64
C PHE A 169 -0.19 10.25 -9.36
N LEU A 170 0.74 10.45 -10.28
CA LEU A 170 2.07 9.85 -10.26
C LEU A 170 3.12 10.93 -10.02
N GLU A 171 4.31 10.56 -9.56
CA GLU A 171 5.43 11.50 -9.45
C GLU A 171 5.86 12.04 -10.84
N GLY A 172 5.68 11.24 -11.89
CA GLY A 172 5.92 11.68 -13.27
C GLY A 172 5.16 10.89 -14.32
N GLY A 173 5.32 11.30 -15.58
CA GLY A 173 4.58 10.69 -16.69
C GLY A 173 5.28 9.51 -17.33
N ALA A 174 4.52 8.46 -17.65
CA ALA A 174 5.04 7.27 -18.31
C ALA A 174 5.61 7.61 -19.70
N PRO A 175 6.82 7.12 -20.06
CA PRO A 175 7.36 7.18 -21.40
C PRO A 175 6.40 6.62 -22.45
N ALA A 176 6.60 7.01 -23.72
CA ALA A 176 5.73 6.57 -24.82
C ALA A 176 5.85 5.07 -25.13
N ASP A 177 6.98 4.47 -24.79
CA ASP A 177 7.31 3.04 -24.96
C ASP A 177 7.12 2.22 -23.67
N SER A 178 6.60 2.84 -22.61
CA SER A 178 6.29 2.14 -21.37
C SER A 178 5.18 1.12 -21.58
N THR A 179 5.28 0.01 -20.84
CA THR A 179 4.25 -1.02 -20.76
C THR A 179 3.48 -0.94 -19.44
N ALA A 180 3.58 0.17 -18.72
CA ALA A 180 2.93 0.33 -17.43
C ALA A 180 1.40 0.17 -17.55
N ALA A 181 0.86 -0.65 -16.66
CA ALA A 181 -0.55 -0.78 -16.38
C ALA A 181 -0.91 -0.06 -15.08
N TYR A 182 -2.13 0.45 -15.05
CA TYR A 182 -2.70 1.15 -13.90
C TYR A 182 -4.04 0.52 -13.57
N GLY A 183 -4.29 0.32 -12.29
CA GLY A 183 -5.40 -0.48 -11.80
C GLY A 183 -6.21 0.21 -10.72
N VAL A 184 -7.45 -0.24 -10.61
CA VAL A 184 -8.34 0.03 -9.48
C VAL A 184 -8.80 -1.30 -8.93
N GLU A 185 -8.51 -1.52 -7.66
CA GLU A 185 -9.06 -2.61 -6.87
C GLU A 185 -10.29 -2.11 -6.13
N VAL A 186 -11.37 -2.88 -6.11
CA VAL A 186 -12.64 -2.54 -5.46
C VAL A 186 -13.13 -3.71 -4.63
N ASP A 187 -13.60 -3.40 -3.43
CA ASP A 187 -14.16 -4.32 -2.44
C ASP A 187 -15.53 -3.79 -2.04
N THR A 188 -16.56 -4.49 -2.48
CA THR A 188 -17.96 -4.07 -2.45
C THR A 188 -18.70 -4.50 -1.20
N ASP A 189 -18.22 -5.50 -0.47
CA ASP A 189 -18.83 -5.95 0.79
C ASP A 189 -18.02 -5.56 2.04
N ILE A 190 -16.86 -4.95 1.85
CA ILE A 190 -16.01 -4.30 2.87
C ILE A 190 -15.49 -5.34 3.88
N ASP A 191 -15.24 -6.56 3.42
CA ASP A 191 -14.64 -7.61 4.23
C ASP A 191 -13.09 -7.56 4.23
N GLY A 192 -12.51 -6.77 3.31
CA GLY A 192 -11.08 -6.59 3.13
C GLY A 192 -10.47 -7.45 2.02
N HIS A 193 -11.22 -8.38 1.44
CA HIS A 193 -10.87 -9.09 0.21
C HIS A 193 -11.29 -8.24 -0.99
N GLY A 194 -10.57 -8.32 -2.11
CA GLY A 194 -10.88 -7.50 -3.27
C GLY A 194 -11.85 -8.22 -4.21
N ASP A 195 -13.00 -7.64 -4.52
CA ASP A 195 -14.00 -8.24 -5.42
C ASP A 195 -13.70 -8.02 -6.90
N TRP A 196 -13.12 -6.87 -7.23
CA TRP A 196 -12.89 -6.44 -8.61
C TRP A 196 -11.53 -5.81 -8.80
N LEU A 197 -10.89 -6.14 -9.91
CA LEU A 197 -9.75 -5.43 -10.46
C LEU A 197 -10.08 -4.91 -11.85
N ILE A 198 -10.00 -3.59 -12.02
CA ILE A 198 -10.04 -2.92 -13.31
C ILE A 198 -8.63 -2.45 -13.63
N LEU A 199 -7.97 -3.08 -14.59
CA LEU A 199 -6.56 -2.85 -14.92
C LEU A 199 -6.43 -2.46 -16.40
N GLY A 200 -5.59 -1.48 -16.73
CA GLY A 200 -5.33 -1.16 -18.13
C GLY A 200 -3.97 -0.54 -18.40
N THR A 201 -3.44 -0.83 -19.58
CA THR A 201 -2.23 -0.17 -20.11
C THR A 201 -2.56 1.24 -20.58
N VAL A 202 -1.73 2.21 -20.20
CA VAL A 202 -2.01 3.61 -20.56
C VAL A 202 -1.80 3.87 -22.07
N PRO A 203 -2.74 4.53 -22.78
CA PRO A 203 -2.56 4.87 -24.19
C PRO A 203 -1.47 5.93 -24.40
N ALA A 204 -1.02 6.07 -25.65
CA ALA A 204 -0.05 7.11 -26.03
C ALA A 204 -0.65 8.53 -26.01
N ASP A 205 -1.97 8.65 -26.23
CA ASP A 205 -2.68 9.93 -26.22
C ASP A 205 -3.65 10.06 -25.02
N SER A 206 -4.44 11.14 -25.01
CA SER A 206 -5.39 11.43 -23.94
C SER A 206 -6.84 11.06 -24.30
N THR A 207 -7.05 10.23 -25.32
CA THR A 207 -8.38 9.75 -25.70
C THR A 207 -8.76 8.54 -24.85
N TRP A 208 -10.06 8.43 -24.54
CA TRP A 208 -10.59 7.24 -23.88
C TRP A 208 -10.45 6.04 -24.81
N THR A 209 -9.87 4.95 -24.31
CA THR A 209 -9.79 3.68 -25.01
C THR A 209 -10.18 2.54 -24.08
N THR A 210 -10.77 1.50 -24.66
CA THR A 210 -10.96 0.21 -24.02
C THR A 210 -9.78 -0.73 -24.28
N THR A 211 -8.95 -0.44 -25.30
CA THR A 211 -7.84 -1.31 -25.70
C THR A 211 -6.86 -1.51 -24.55
N GLY A 212 -6.57 -2.77 -24.22
CA GLY A 212 -5.68 -3.12 -23.12
C GLY A 212 -6.28 -2.93 -21.73
N VAL A 213 -7.59 -2.68 -21.63
CA VAL A 213 -8.34 -2.63 -20.37
C VAL A 213 -9.00 -3.97 -20.11
N ARG A 214 -8.83 -4.50 -18.90
CA ARG A 214 -9.51 -5.68 -18.39
C ARG A 214 -10.28 -5.34 -17.13
N ALA A 215 -11.44 -5.98 -16.95
CA ALA A 215 -12.14 -6.00 -15.68
C ALA A 215 -12.36 -7.45 -15.25
N CYS A 216 -11.77 -7.82 -14.13
CA CYS A 216 -11.75 -9.17 -13.60
C CYS A 216 -12.32 -9.15 -12.19
N ARG A 217 -13.01 -10.21 -11.82
CA ARG A 217 -13.58 -10.39 -10.49
C ARG A 217 -12.96 -11.60 -9.81
N ASP A 218 -12.90 -11.51 -8.49
CA ASP A 218 -12.67 -12.63 -7.60
C ASP A 218 -13.97 -13.46 -7.55
N ALA A 219 -13.99 -14.60 -8.23
CA ALA A 219 -15.24 -15.38 -8.38
C ALA A 219 -15.43 -16.42 -7.26
N ASN A 220 -14.36 -16.81 -6.59
CA ASN A 220 -14.32 -17.75 -5.46
C ASN A 220 -14.26 -17.05 -4.09
N GLY A 221 -13.98 -15.76 -4.03
CA GLY A 221 -13.95 -14.93 -2.83
C GLY A 221 -12.72 -15.20 -1.96
N ASP A 222 -11.56 -15.45 -2.59
CA ASP A 222 -10.31 -15.80 -1.90
C ASP A 222 -9.10 -14.94 -2.27
N VAL A 223 -9.28 -13.80 -2.94
CA VAL A 223 -8.21 -12.80 -3.08
C VAL A 223 -7.81 -12.29 -1.70
N GLY A 224 -6.59 -12.55 -1.27
CA GLY A 224 -6.18 -12.37 0.12
C GLY A 224 -6.25 -13.69 0.90
N GLY A 225 -5.22 -14.02 1.66
CA GLY A 225 -5.23 -15.28 2.42
C GLY A 225 -6.29 -15.40 3.54
N PRO A 226 -6.18 -16.35 4.50
CA PRO A 226 -7.26 -16.70 5.44
C PRO A 226 -7.70 -15.54 6.34
N THR A 227 -6.91 -14.46 6.37
CA THR A 227 -7.32 -13.15 6.84
C THR A 227 -7.02 -12.14 5.74
N PRO A 228 -7.87 -11.12 5.49
CA PRO A 228 -7.75 -10.22 4.34
C PRO A 228 -6.50 -9.30 4.27
N MET A 229 -5.51 -9.50 5.14
CA MET A 229 -4.18 -8.89 5.02
C MET A 229 -3.04 -9.87 5.29
N ARG A 230 -3.29 -11.19 5.31
CA ARG A 230 -2.20 -12.15 5.51
C ARG A 230 -2.32 -13.28 4.54
N THR A 231 -1.14 -13.64 4.08
CA THR A 231 -0.87 -14.71 3.15
C THR A 231 -1.64 -16.00 3.43
N ASP A 232 -2.13 -16.67 2.39
CA ASP A 232 -2.41 -18.10 2.47
C ASP A 232 -1.14 -18.94 2.23
N LEU A 233 -1.31 -20.23 1.96
CA LEU A 233 -0.17 -21.07 1.58
C LEU A 233 0.06 -20.90 0.08
N PRO A 234 1.31 -20.68 -0.37
CA PRO A 234 1.59 -20.31 -1.74
C PRO A 234 0.80 -21.12 -2.75
N HIS A 235 -0.17 -20.46 -3.38
CA HIS A 235 -1.10 -21.15 -4.22
C HIS A 235 -0.57 -21.17 -5.66
N ALA A 236 -0.33 -22.37 -6.18
CA ALA A 236 0.29 -22.56 -7.49
C ALA A 236 -0.69 -22.33 -8.64
N SER A 237 -1.97 -22.03 -8.38
CA SER A 237 -2.99 -21.91 -9.42
C SER A 237 -3.23 -20.51 -9.95
N ARG A 238 -2.63 -19.46 -9.38
CA ARG A 238 -2.91 -18.05 -9.77
C ARG A 238 -4.39 -17.74 -9.64
N ASP A 239 -4.82 -17.63 -8.40
CA ASP A 239 -6.19 -17.46 -7.95
C ASP A 239 -6.42 -16.06 -7.39
N GLY A 240 -5.73 -15.05 -7.94
CA GLY A 240 -6.12 -13.66 -7.77
C GLY A 240 -7.46 -13.38 -8.46
N TYR A 241 -7.53 -12.37 -9.33
CA TYR A 241 -8.75 -12.09 -10.10
C TYR A 241 -8.85 -12.99 -11.33
N GLU A 242 -9.53 -14.12 -11.19
CA GLU A 242 -9.51 -15.25 -12.12
C GLU A 242 -10.64 -15.23 -13.17
N ASP A 243 -11.69 -14.43 -12.99
CA ASP A 243 -12.79 -14.29 -13.95
C ASP A 243 -12.83 -12.91 -14.61
N CYS A 244 -12.10 -12.77 -15.73
CA CYS A 244 -12.12 -11.56 -16.55
C CYS A 244 -13.35 -11.50 -17.47
N VAL A 245 -14.34 -10.71 -17.04
CA VAL A 245 -15.64 -10.55 -17.73
C VAL A 245 -15.64 -9.45 -18.80
N PHE A 246 -14.56 -8.66 -18.87
CA PHE A 246 -14.32 -7.64 -19.88
C PHE A 246 -12.84 -7.60 -20.28
N ASP A 247 -12.57 -7.56 -21.58
CA ASP A 247 -11.22 -7.38 -22.15
C ASP A 247 -11.32 -6.61 -23.46
N SER A 248 -10.71 -5.42 -23.50
CA SER A 248 -10.51 -4.65 -24.73
C SER A 248 -11.81 -4.33 -25.50
N GLY A 249 -12.92 -4.12 -24.78
CA GLY A 249 -14.24 -3.88 -25.38
C GLY A 249 -15.02 -5.14 -25.75
N TYR A 250 -14.52 -6.32 -25.39
CA TYR A 250 -15.22 -7.60 -25.53
C TYR A 250 -15.63 -8.13 -24.14
N GLY A 251 -16.66 -8.98 -24.09
CA GLY A 251 -17.17 -9.55 -22.84
C GLY A 251 -18.64 -9.20 -22.59
N MET A 252 -18.98 -8.81 -21.36
CA MET A 252 -20.36 -8.48 -20.97
C MET A 252 -20.97 -7.33 -21.78
N GLY A 253 -20.13 -6.37 -22.16
CA GLY A 253 -20.52 -5.20 -22.94
C GLY A 253 -19.30 -4.50 -23.53
N PRO A 254 -19.48 -3.63 -24.54
CA PRO A 254 -18.36 -2.95 -25.20
C PRO A 254 -17.80 -1.77 -24.41
N ASP A 255 -18.52 -1.28 -23.40
CA ASP A 255 -18.29 0.03 -22.78
C ASP A 255 -18.10 -0.06 -21.24
N GLU A 256 -17.75 -1.24 -20.71
CA GLU A 256 -17.71 -1.50 -19.26
C GLU A 256 -16.61 -0.72 -18.54
N ALA A 257 -15.41 -0.64 -19.13
CA ALA A 257 -14.25 0.03 -18.55
C ALA A 257 -13.36 0.67 -19.61
N TRP A 258 -12.70 1.75 -19.23
CA TRP A 258 -11.94 2.64 -20.10
C TRP A 258 -10.72 3.19 -19.36
N ILE A 259 -9.68 3.53 -20.10
CA ILE A 259 -8.48 4.19 -19.58
C ILE A 259 -8.06 5.34 -20.51
N ARG A 260 -7.43 6.37 -19.96
CA ARG A 260 -6.72 7.42 -20.71
C ARG A 260 -5.62 8.08 -19.89
N ARG A 261 -4.72 8.81 -20.57
CA ARG A 261 -3.96 9.89 -19.92
C ARG A 261 -4.86 11.10 -19.68
N ASP A 262 -4.68 11.78 -18.55
CA ASP A 262 -5.41 13.01 -18.27
C ASP A 262 -4.97 14.11 -19.27
N PRO A 263 -5.91 14.75 -19.99
CA PRO A 263 -5.57 15.76 -20.99
C PRO A 263 -4.69 16.89 -20.45
N GLY A 264 -3.46 16.97 -20.97
CA GLY A 264 -2.49 18.01 -20.60
C GLY A 264 -1.75 17.77 -19.28
N GLN A 265 -1.96 16.62 -18.62
CA GLN A 265 -1.27 16.23 -17.39
C GLN A 265 -0.61 14.87 -17.61
N ALA A 266 0.70 14.86 -17.87
CA ALA A 266 1.42 13.63 -18.20
C ALA A 266 1.59 12.69 -16.99
N ASP A 267 1.53 13.24 -15.79
CA ASP A 267 1.66 12.62 -14.47
C ASP A 267 0.34 12.01 -13.95
N ARG A 268 -0.68 11.88 -14.81
CA ARG A 268 -2.01 11.43 -14.40
C ARG A 268 -2.64 10.46 -15.38
N VAL A 269 -3.17 9.39 -14.81
CA VAL A 269 -3.95 8.37 -15.53
C VAL A 269 -5.36 8.36 -14.99
N GLN A 270 -6.34 8.21 -15.89
CA GLN A 270 -7.74 8.14 -15.53
C GLN A 270 -8.32 6.82 -16.01
N ILE A 271 -8.94 6.10 -15.07
CA ILE A 271 -9.70 4.88 -15.32
C ILE A 271 -11.17 5.23 -15.11
N ALA A 272 -12.04 4.82 -16.02
CA ALA A 272 -13.47 4.97 -15.88
C ALA A 272 -14.16 3.63 -16.09
N PHE A 273 -15.08 3.25 -15.19
CA PHE A 273 -15.83 2.01 -15.30
C PHE A 273 -17.29 2.23 -14.93
N LEU A 274 -18.19 1.43 -15.52
CA LEU A 274 -19.61 1.53 -15.23
C LEU A 274 -19.87 1.20 -13.77
N PHE A 275 -20.65 2.03 -13.07
CA PHE A 275 -21.03 1.74 -11.69
C PHE A 275 -21.78 0.39 -11.58
N SER A 276 -22.53 0.01 -12.62
CA SER A 276 -23.23 -1.27 -12.71
C SER A 276 -22.30 -2.48 -12.85
N LEU A 277 -21.06 -2.30 -13.31
CA LEU A 277 -20.08 -3.37 -13.46
C LEU A 277 -19.83 -4.04 -12.11
N ILE A 278 -19.56 -3.22 -11.09
CA ILE A 278 -19.20 -3.70 -9.75
C ILE A 278 -20.41 -4.09 -8.90
N GLY A 279 -21.64 -3.85 -9.36
CA GLY A 279 -22.86 -4.26 -8.66
C GLY A 279 -23.09 -3.64 -7.26
N SER A 280 -22.31 -2.63 -6.86
CA SER A 280 -22.38 -1.98 -5.55
C SER A 280 -23.74 -1.30 -5.27
N ASP A 281 -24.12 -1.23 -3.99
CA ASP A 281 -25.29 -0.51 -3.50
C ASP A 281 -25.04 0.99 -3.24
N GLY A 282 -23.82 1.48 -3.52
CA GLY A 282 -23.40 2.85 -3.24
C GLY A 282 -22.21 2.94 -2.28
N GLN A 283 -21.83 1.86 -1.63
CA GLN A 283 -20.68 1.79 -0.72
C GLN A 283 -19.70 0.69 -1.16
N PHE A 284 -18.41 0.98 -1.02
CA PHE A 284 -17.30 0.05 -1.29
C PHE A 284 -15.99 0.66 -0.78
N THR A 285 -14.95 -0.17 -0.58
CA THR A 285 -13.57 0.31 -0.50
C THR A 285 -12.86 0.16 -1.84
N TRP A 286 -11.85 0.97 -2.09
CA TRP A 286 -11.08 0.92 -3.32
C TRP A 286 -9.63 1.32 -3.11
N GLY A 287 -8.71 0.78 -3.93
CA GLY A 287 -7.29 1.12 -3.95
C GLY A 287 -6.79 1.30 -5.39
N ALA A 288 -5.68 2.02 -5.56
CA ALA A 288 -5.04 2.23 -6.86
C ALA A 288 -3.74 1.43 -6.98
N TRP A 289 -3.45 0.98 -8.19
CA TRP A 289 -2.29 0.16 -8.52
C TRP A 289 -1.55 0.73 -9.73
N ALA A 290 -0.23 0.56 -9.75
CA ALA A 290 0.63 0.82 -10.90
C ALA A 290 1.67 -0.31 -10.99
N ASP A 291 1.80 -0.94 -12.17
CA ASP A 291 2.73 -2.05 -12.37
C ASP A 291 3.26 -2.05 -13.81
N GLU A 292 4.55 -2.35 -14.02
CA GLU A 292 5.12 -2.55 -15.37
C GLU A 292 5.68 -3.96 -15.61
N ASP A 293 5.78 -4.81 -14.58
CA ASP A 293 6.32 -6.16 -14.64
C ASP A 293 5.22 -7.24 -14.61
N ILE A 294 4.52 -7.38 -13.48
CA ILE A 294 3.47 -8.41 -13.30
C ILE A 294 2.12 -7.74 -13.49
N GLN A 295 1.55 -7.89 -14.69
CA GLN A 295 0.30 -7.21 -15.05
C GLN A 295 -0.87 -8.18 -15.23
N GLU A 296 -0.70 -9.42 -14.79
CA GLU A 296 -1.69 -10.46 -14.97
C GLU A 296 -2.62 -10.53 -13.73
N PRO A 297 -3.93 -10.29 -13.88
CA PRO A 297 -4.88 -10.21 -12.77
C PRO A 297 -4.91 -11.44 -11.85
N ASP A 298 -4.60 -12.61 -12.39
CA ASP A 298 -4.57 -13.89 -11.68
C ASP A 298 -3.40 -14.00 -10.68
N TRP A 299 -2.41 -13.10 -10.74
CA TRP A 299 -1.29 -13.01 -9.79
C TRP A 299 -1.47 -11.95 -8.71
N PHE A 300 -2.50 -11.10 -8.80
CA PHE A 300 -2.74 -10.11 -7.75
C PHE A 300 -2.91 -10.80 -6.40
N ASP A 301 -2.47 -10.09 -5.37
CA ASP A 301 -2.01 -10.67 -4.10
C ASP A 301 -0.65 -11.38 -4.18
N TYR A 302 0.29 -10.72 -4.86
CA TYR A 302 1.60 -11.23 -5.18
C TYR A 302 2.40 -11.85 -4.02
N HIS A 303 2.19 -11.38 -2.79
CA HIS A 303 2.91 -11.91 -1.64
C HIS A 303 2.55 -13.36 -1.31
N ASP A 304 1.44 -13.88 -1.86
CA ASP A 304 1.06 -15.29 -1.78
C ASP A 304 1.84 -16.16 -2.75
N HIS A 305 2.30 -15.57 -3.85
CA HIS A 305 3.06 -16.30 -4.85
C HIS A 305 4.58 -16.22 -4.66
N PHE A 306 5.06 -15.26 -3.89
CA PHE A 306 6.48 -15.03 -3.66
C PHE A 306 6.79 -14.96 -2.17
N THR A 307 7.82 -15.67 -1.71
CA THR A 307 8.39 -15.35 -0.40
C THR A 307 9.08 -13.99 -0.45
N LEU A 308 9.23 -13.30 0.70
CA LEU A 308 9.98 -12.04 0.75
C LEU A 308 11.42 -12.18 0.20
N ALA A 309 12.01 -13.37 0.31
CA ALA A 309 13.34 -13.65 -0.25
C ALA A 309 13.33 -13.72 -1.79
N GLU A 310 12.24 -14.19 -2.41
CA GLU A 310 12.04 -14.25 -3.87
C GLU A 310 11.59 -12.90 -4.43
N ALA A 311 10.72 -12.19 -3.71
CA ALA A 311 10.23 -10.86 -4.07
C ALA A 311 11.34 -9.80 -3.98
N GLY A 312 12.24 -9.94 -3.00
CA GLY A 312 13.23 -8.93 -2.65
C GLY A 312 12.63 -7.82 -1.78
N SER A 313 13.46 -6.85 -1.38
CA SER A 313 13.05 -5.72 -0.55
C SER A 313 13.65 -4.41 -1.04
N PRO A 314 12.88 -3.30 -1.06
CA PRO A 314 13.40 -2.00 -1.43
C PRO A 314 14.13 -1.29 -0.26
N ALA A 315 14.08 -1.87 0.94
CA ALA A 315 14.76 -1.34 2.12
C ALA A 315 16.24 -1.75 2.12
N SER A 316 17.14 -0.77 1.99
CA SER A 316 18.59 -0.96 1.86
C SER A 316 19.27 -1.76 2.98
N GLU A 317 18.65 -1.78 4.16
CA GLU A 317 19.10 -2.48 5.36
C GLU A 317 18.57 -3.91 5.47
N SER A 318 17.63 -4.31 4.60
CA SER A 318 17.06 -5.64 4.57
C SER A 318 18.07 -6.67 4.05
N SER A 319 18.08 -7.86 4.64
CA SER A 319 18.84 -9.00 4.09
C SER A 319 18.31 -9.47 2.73
N ASN A 320 17.10 -9.06 2.36
CA ASN A 320 16.46 -9.38 1.09
C ASN A 320 16.62 -8.26 0.04
N TYR A 321 17.36 -7.19 0.34
CA TYR A 321 17.70 -6.17 -0.66
C TYR A 321 18.62 -6.74 -1.76
N PRO A 322 18.49 -6.31 -3.03
CA PRO A 322 17.49 -5.41 -3.60
C PRO A 322 16.17 -6.12 -3.97
N LEU A 323 15.28 -5.43 -4.68
CA LEU A 323 14.12 -6.03 -5.34
C LEU A 323 14.53 -7.12 -6.35
N LYS A 324 13.63 -8.09 -6.55
CA LYS A 324 13.83 -9.28 -7.40
C LYS A 324 12.58 -9.57 -8.22
N ALA A 325 11.81 -10.61 -7.88
CA ALA A 325 10.65 -11.04 -8.67
C ALA A 325 9.45 -10.09 -8.58
N MET A 326 9.42 -9.20 -7.58
CA MET A 326 8.37 -8.20 -7.43
C MET A 326 8.99 -6.81 -7.39
N ALA A 327 9.30 -6.32 -8.58
CA ALA A 327 9.80 -4.98 -8.83
C ALA A 327 8.79 -4.19 -9.66
N LEU A 328 9.06 -2.91 -9.90
CA LEU A 328 8.26 -2.06 -10.80
C LEU A 328 6.77 -2.01 -10.45
N MET A 329 6.46 -1.89 -9.17
CA MET A 329 5.08 -1.86 -8.70
C MET A 329 4.91 -0.83 -7.59
N ASP A 330 3.74 -0.20 -7.58
CA ASP A 330 3.31 0.64 -6.49
C ASP A 330 1.80 0.50 -6.27
N ASN A 331 1.37 0.57 -5.02
CA ASN A 331 -0.04 0.57 -4.71
C ASN A 331 -0.37 1.36 -3.46
N THR A 332 -1.60 1.83 -3.43
CA THR A 332 -2.13 2.51 -2.28
C THR A 332 -2.79 1.53 -1.32
N CYS A 333 -2.88 1.90 -0.05
CA CYS A 333 -3.93 1.39 0.83
C CYS A 333 -5.34 1.69 0.25
N ARG A 334 -6.38 1.04 0.80
CA ARG A 334 -7.76 1.26 0.34
C ARG A 334 -8.43 2.45 1.04
N TRP A 335 -9.48 2.99 0.45
CA TRP A 335 -10.33 4.02 1.07
C TRP A 335 -11.81 3.82 0.77
N GLY A 336 -12.67 4.30 1.65
CA GLY A 336 -14.12 4.17 1.51
C GLY A 336 -14.74 5.16 0.53
N TYR A 337 -15.67 4.69 -0.29
CA TYR A 337 -16.61 5.50 -1.04
C TYR A 337 -18.03 5.30 -0.49
N GLY A 338 -18.81 6.38 -0.40
CA GLY A 338 -20.18 6.33 0.15
C GLY A 338 -20.26 6.24 1.68
N PHE A 339 -19.12 6.20 2.38
CA PHE A 339 -19.00 6.26 3.83
C PHE A 339 -17.66 6.88 4.27
N THR A 340 -17.50 7.16 5.56
CA THR A 340 -16.21 7.56 6.15
C THR A 340 -15.63 6.37 6.90
N PRO A 341 -14.46 5.86 6.52
CA PRO A 341 -13.84 4.74 7.23
C PRO A 341 -13.56 5.07 8.69
N SER A 342 -13.78 4.08 9.57
CA SER A 342 -13.46 4.17 10.99
C SER A 342 -11.99 3.89 11.31
N GLY A 343 -11.25 3.32 10.35
CA GLY A 343 -9.88 2.84 10.51
C GLY A 343 -9.81 1.44 11.14
N THR A 344 -10.96 0.76 11.28
CA THR A 344 -11.04 -0.64 11.71
C THR A 344 -11.31 -1.60 10.55
N GLU A 345 -11.73 -1.04 9.41
CA GLU A 345 -11.88 -1.75 8.15
C GLU A 345 -10.50 -2.24 7.68
N ILE A 346 -10.48 -3.47 7.19
CA ILE A 346 -9.24 -4.14 6.79
C ILE A 346 -8.73 -3.55 5.46
N GLY A 347 -7.41 -3.40 5.31
CA GLY A 347 -6.79 -2.83 4.10
C GLY A 347 -6.96 -1.32 3.91
N VAL A 348 -7.78 -0.65 4.75
CA VAL A 348 -8.01 0.80 4.64
C VAL A 348 -6.80 1.58 5.17
N CYS A 349 -6.50 2.70 4.50
CA CYS A 349 -5.45 3.62 4.91
C CYS A 349 -5.58 4.02 6.39
N TYR A 350 -4.44 4.22 7.04
CA TYR A 350 -4.42 4.68 8.42
C TYR A 350 -5.22 5.98 8.57
N VAL A 351 -6.36 5.89 9.24
CA VAL A 351 -7.16 7.04 9.65
C VAL A 351 -6.56 7.54 10.96
N PRO A 352 -5.84 8.68 10.98
CA PRO A 352 -5.38 9.23 12.24
C PRO A 352 -6.60 9.46 13.13
N PRO A 353 -6.56 9.06 14.42
CA PRO A 353 -7.69 9.28 15.30
C PRO A 353 -8.02 10.76 15.27
N THR A 354 -9.29 11.09 15.00
CA THR A 354 -9.77 12.47 15.07
C THR A 354 -9.31 13.02 16.42
N PRO A 355 -8.49 14.10 16.45
CA PRO A 355 -7.98 14.61 17.71
C PRO A 355 -9.19 14.92 18.57
N THR A 356 -9.34 14.19 19.68
CA THR A 356 -10.43 14.43 20.61
C THR A 356 -10.30 15.90 21.01
N PRO A 357 -11.32 16.75 20.77
CA PRO A 357 -11.20 18.17 21.07
C PRO A 357 -10.88 18.29 22.56
N VAL A 358 -9.65 18.68 22.87
CA VAL A 358 -9.22 18.87 24.24
C VAL A 358 -9.99 20.08 24.76
N PRO A 359 -10.73 19.96 25.88
CA PRO A 359 -11.37 21.11 26.49
C PRO A 359 -10.33 22.21 26.76
N PRO A 360 -10.70 23.50 26.65
CA PRO A 360 -9.80 24.59 27.02
C PRO A 360 -9.38 24.47 28.49
N SER A 361 -8.11 24.77 28.76
CA SER A 361 -7.55 24.84 30.11
C SER A 361 -7.73 26.24 30.69
N SER A 362 -7.56 26.37 32.01
CA SER A 362 -7.65 27.68 32.69
C SER A 362 -6.69 27.82 33.88
N ILE A 363 -6.36 29.07 34.22
CA ILE A 363 -5.61 29.45 35.42
C ILE A 363 -6.40 30.51 36.19
N ALA A 364 -6.56 30.31 37.50
CA ALA A 364 -7.23 31.23 38.41
C ALA A 364 -6.48 31.35 39.75
N GLY A 365 -6.65 32.50 40.40
CA GLY A 365 -6.11 32.76 41.73
C GLY A 365 -6.65 34.05 42.33
N THR A 366 -6.17 34.39 43.52
CA THR A 366 -6.51 35.62 44.24
C THR A 366 -5.27 36.45 44.55
N VAL A 367 -5.48 37.76 44.70
CA VAL A 367 -4.47 38.71 45.15
C VAL A 367 -4.99 39.43 46.39
N TRP A 368 -4.23 39.44 47.48
CA TRP A 368 -4.61 40.09 48.74
C TRP A 368 -3.43 40.79 49.41
N ARG A 369 -3.77 41.66 50.36
CA ARG A 369 -2.83 42.29 51.28
C ARG A 369 -2.58 41.32 52.43
N ASP A 370 -1.38 40.77 52.44
CA ASP A 370 -0.88 39.91 53.51
C ASP A 370 -0.41 40.82 54.66
N MET A 371 -1.11 40.78 55.80
CA MET A 371 -0.94 41.73 56.91
C MET A 371 -0.15 41.17 58.08
N ASP A 372 0.18 39.88 58.09
CA ASP A 372 1.10 39.24 59.06
C ASP A 372 2.33 38.54 58.43
N ASN A 373 2.45 38.58 57.10
CA ASN A 373 3.53 38.06 56.26
C ASN A 373 3.65 36.53 56.30
N ASP A 374 2.54 35.81 56.44
CA ASP A 374 2.53 34.36 56.56
C ASP A 374 2.21 33.61 55.25
N ALA A 375 1.90 34.35 54.17
CA ALA A 375 1.54 33.86 52.84
C ALA A 375 0.24 33.06 52.77
N ILE A 376 -0.61 33.16 53.78
CA ILE A 376 -1.96 32.62 53.85
C ILE A 376 -2.94 33.78 53.62
N HIS A 377 -4.12 33.51 53.05
CA HIS A 377 -5.18 34.52 52.96
C HIS A 377 -6.12 34.37 54.16
N ASP A 378 -5.85 35.16 55.19
CA ASP A 378 -6.53 35.06 56.48
C ASP A 378 -7.78 35.94 56.61
N SER A 379 -8.62 35.62 57.60
CA SER A 379 -9.80 36.42 57.90
C SER A 379 -9.40 37.81 58.40
N GLY A 380 -9.82 38.84 57.67
CA GLY A 380 -9.46 40.23 57.95
C GLY A 380 -8.42 40.81 56.98
N GLU A 381 -7.83 39.98 56.13
CA GLU A 381 -6.93 40.41 55.07
C GLU A 381 -7.68 40.86 53.82
N ASN A 382 -7.40 42.09 53.41
CA ASN A 382 -8.15 42.75 52.35
C ASN A 382 -7.70 42.26 50.96
N ALA A 383 -8.67 41.90 50.12
CA ALA A 383 -8.45 41.64 48.71
C ALA A 383 -7.88 42.87 47.99
N MET A 384 -7.00 42.64 47.01
CA MET A 384 -6.39 43.68 46.20
C MET A 384 -7.09 43.78 44.85
N SER A 385 -8.09 44.65 44.77
CA SER A 385 -8.83 44.92 43.54
C SER A 385 -8.11 45.90 42.61
N GLY A 386 -8.30 45.74 41.30
CA GLY A 386 -7.80 46.68 40.29
C GLY A 386 -6.34 46.47 39.88
N PHE A 387 -5.68 45.41 40.34
CA PHE A 387 -4.30 45.09 39.99
C PHE A 387 -4.22 44.33 38.68
N THR A 388 -3.32 44.74 37.79
CA THR A 388 -3.09 44.04 36.52
C THR A 388 -2.32 42.74 36.77
N VAL A 389 -2.83 41.63 36.25
CA VAL A 389 -2.18 40.32 36.24
C VAL A 389 -1.81 39.97 34.80
N GLN A 390 -0.57 39.56 34.58
CA GLN A 390 -0.02 39.19 33.27
C GLN A 390 0.20 37.68 33.20
N LEU A 391 -0.16 37.07 32.08
CA LEU A 391 0.12 35.67 31.76
C LEU A 391 1.17 35.60 30.64
N ARG A 392 2.20 34.80 30.86
CA ARG A 392 3.26 34.49 29.88
C ARG A 392 3.20 33.02 29.48
N SER A 393 3.53 32.73 28.21
CA SER A 393 3.63 31.37 27.68
C SER A 393 5.09 30.92 27.57
N GLY A 394 5.38 29.64 27.86
CA GLY A 394 6.75 29.10 27.87
C GLY A 394 7.53 29.45 29.14
N GLY A 395 6.83 29.61 30.27
CA GLY A 395 7.43 29.99 31.55
C GLY A 395 7.74 31.48 31.70
N CYS A 396 8.49 31.86 32.75
CA CYS A 396 8.66 33.27 33.14
C CYS A 396 9.60 34.09 32.25
N SER A 397 10.41 33.44 31.40
CA SER A 397 11.15 34.10 30.31
C SER A 397 10.31 34.35 29.06
N GLY A 398 9.08 33.82 29.04
CA GLY A 398 8.17 33.91 27.91
C GLY A 398 7.58 35.30 27.67
N SER A 399 6.99 35.46 26.48
CA SER A 399 6.23 36.66 26.12
C SER A 399 4.90 36.71 26.86
N VAL A 400 4.45 37.91 27.20
CA VAL A 400 3.09 38.13 27.72
C VAL A 400 2.09 37.83 26.60
N ILE A 401 1.15 36.94 26.88
CA ILE A 401 0.11 36.50 25.93
C ILE A 401 -1.28 36.98 26.32
N ALA A 402 -1.49 37.34 27.59
CA ALA A 402 -2.75 37.87 28.07
C ALA A 402 -2.53 38.73 29.32
N THR A 403 -3.47 39.64 29.56
CA THR A 403 -3.56 40.42 30.80
C THR A 403 -4.99 40.44 31.29
N THR A 404 -5.18 40.44 32.60
CA THR A 404 -6.48 40.67 33.25
C THR A 404 -6.31 41.60 34.44
N THR A 405 -7.40 42.01 35.06
CA THR A 405 -7.40 42.86 36.25
C THR A 405 -8.13 42.13 37.37
N THR A 406 -7.60 42.21 38.59
CA THR A 406 -8.24 41.58 39.75
C THR A 406 -9.61 42.20 40.05
N GLY A 407 -10.59 41.34 40.35
CA GLY A 407 -11.94 41.71 40.73
C GLY A 407 -12.02 42.39 42.10
N SER A 408 -13.22 42.76 42.54
CA SER A 408 -13.45 43.41 43.86
C SER A 408 -13.04 42.52 45.04
N ASP A 409 -13.07 41.21 44.85
CA ASP A 409 -12.63 40.17 45.79
C ASP A 409 -11.18 39.73 45.55
N GLY A 410 -10.44 40.42 44.68
CA GLY A 410 -9.04 40.12 44.37
C GLY A 410 -8.85 38.95 43.41
N SER A 411 -9.93 38.33 42.93
CA SER A 411 -9.87 37.18 42.02
C SER A 411 -9.39 37.57 40.61
N TYR A 412 -8.71 36.66 39.92
CA TYR A 412 -8.39 36.79 38.50
C TYR A 412 -8.53 35.45 37.78
N TYR A 413 -8.71 35.51 36.45
CA TYR A 413 -8.93 34.33 35.61
C TYR A 413 -8.34 34.48 34.21
N PHE A 414 -7.73 33.40 33.72
CA PHE A 414 -7.35 33.20 32.32
C PHE A 414 -7.95 31.88 31.83
N GLY A 415 -8.83 31.93 30.82
CA GLY A 415 -9.42 30.75 30.19
C GLY A 415 -8.91 30.53 28.76
N ASN A 416 -9.44 29.50 28.09
CA ASN A 416 -9.11 29.18 26.70
C ASN A 416 -7.60 28.93 26.48
N LEU A 417 -6.94 28.33 27.46
CA LEU A 417 -5.52 28.01 27.40
C LEU A 417 -5.30 26.60 26.83
N SER A 418 -4.21 26.43 26.09
CA SER A 418 -3.71 25.10 25.74
C SER A 418 -2.97 24.48 26.94
N GLY A 419 -2.73 23.17 26.91
CA GLY A 419 -1.79 22.57 27.87
C GLY A 419 -0.38 23.13 27.66
N GLY A 420 0.37 23.36 28.73
CA GLY A 420 1.73 23.87 28.65
C GLY A 420 2.23 24.56 29.91
N ASP A 421 3.42 25.14 29.81
CA ASP A 421 4.06 25.90 30.87
C ASP A 421 3.76 27.39 30.73
N TYR A 422 3.25 27.97 31.81
CA TYR A 422 2.88 29.36 31.91
C TYR A 422 3.60 30.04 33.07
N CYS A 423 3.55 31.36 33.08
CA CYS A 423 3.98 32.15 34.22
C CYS A 423 3.00 33.31 34.45
N VAL A 424 2.53 33.43 35.69
CA VAL A 424 1.61 34.48 36.11
C VAL A 424 2.36 35.51 36.94
N GLN A 425 2.14 36.79 36.64
CA GLN A 425 2.80 37.90 37.31
C GLN A 425 1.79 38.97 37.65
N VAL A 426 1.73 39.39 38.92
CA VAL A 426 0.98 40.59 39.30
C VAL A 426 1.88 41.80 39.05
N ALA A 427 1.42 42.71 38.21
CA ALA A 427 2.10 43.97 37.95
C ALA A 427 1.90 44.90 39.15
N VAL A 428 2.98 45.14 39.88
CA VAL A 428 3.03 46.13 40.95
C VAL A 428 3.88 47.31 40.47
N SER A 429 3.30 48.50 40.42
CA SER A 429 4.09 49.72 40.24
C SER A 429 4.82 50.03 41.54
N SER A 430 6.04 50.55 41.48
CA SER A 430 6.67 51.11 42.68
C SER A 430 5.89 52.36 43.11
N GLY A 431 5.07 52.27 44.15
CA GLY A 431 4.18 53.34 44.60
C GLY A 431 4.62 54.04 45.89
N CYS A 432 4.63 55.38 45.86
CA CYS A 432 4.74 56.35 46.97
C CYS A 432 5.99 56.33 47.86
N GLY A 433 7.04 57.03 47.43
CA GLY A 433 8.07 57.56 48.36
C GLY A 433 9.14 56.57 48.84
N GLY A 434 9.25 55.38 48.24
CA GLY A 434 10.33 54.42 48.54
C GLY A 434 9.96 53.24 49.44
N TYR A 435 8.67 53.08 49.80
CA TYR A 435 8.17 51.83 50.37
C TYR A 435 7.90 50.81 49.24
N GLY A 436 8.36 49.58 49.42
CA GLY A 436 8.30 48.52 48.40
C GLY A 436 7.17 47.53 48.64
N HIS A 437 6.58 47.01 47.55
CA HIS A 437 5.69 45.85 47.59
C HIS A 437 6.52 44.58 47.71
N ASN A 438 6.60 44.00 48.91
CA ASN A 438 7.27 42.71 49.10
C ASN A 438 6.23 41.61 49.04
N PRO A 439 6.27 40.74 48.01
CA PRO A 439 5.32 39.65 47.92
C PRO A 439 5.71 38.56 48.94
N SER A 440 4.72 38.06 49.69
CA SER A 440 4.91 36.93 50.60
C SER A 440 4.87 35.58 49.87
N LEU A 441 4.25 35.54 48.69
CA LEU A 441 4.34 34.47 47.70
C LEU A 441 5.24 34.86 46.53
N SER A 442 5.78 33.90 45.77
CA SER A 442 6.62 34.23 44.63
C SER A 442 5.85 35.01 43.56
N ASN A 443 6.37 36.18 43.17
CA ASN A 443 5.90 36.97 42.03
C ASN A 443 7.09 37.29 41.12
N PRO A 444 7.17 36.70 39.91
CA PRO A 444 6.14 35.90 39.24
C PRO A 444 6.11 34.42 39.67
N ARG A 445 5.06 33.70 39.28
CA ARG A 445 4.81 32.28 39.62
C ARG A 445 4.74 31.41 38.36
N SER A 446 5.53 30.34 38.31
CA SER A 446 5.47 29.35 37.23
C SER A 446 4.33 28.37 37.44
N VAL A 447 3.62 28.01 36.36
CA VAL A 447 2.43 27.17 36.39
C VAL A 447 2.44 26.22 35.18
N THR A 448 2.56 24.92 35.42
CA THR A 448 2.32 23.91 34.40
C THR A 448 0.86 23.48 34.45
N ILE A 449 0.17 23.50 33.29
CA ILE A 449 -1.19 23.00 33.14
C ILE A 449 -1.23 21.87 32.11
N ASN A 450 -1.85 20.76 32.47
CA ASN A 450 -2.15 19.69 31.52
C ASN A 450 -3.29 20.12 30.59
N PRO A 451 -3.37 19.60 29.35
CA PRO A 451 -4.49 19.87 28.45
C PRO A 451 -5.85 19.57 29.13
N GLY A 452 -6.79 20.51 29.10
CA GLY A 452 -8.12 20.39 29.72
C GLY A 452 -8.17 20.67 31.23
N GLN A 453 -7.06 21.11 31.83
CA GLN A 453 -6.99 21.33 33.28
C GLN A 453 -7.46 22.73 33.69
N ASN A 454 -8.25 22.80 34.77
CA ASN A 454 -8.49 24.03 35.51
C ASN A 454 -7.53 24.12 36.70
N LYS A 455 -6.59 25.07 36.64
CA LYS A 455 -5.59 25.29 37.69
C LYS A 455 -6.01 26.48 38.57
N THR A 456 -6.44 26.18 39.79
CA THR A 456 -6.78 27.19 40.81
C THR A 456 -5.65 27.32 41.85
N GLY A 457 -5.75 28.31 42.74
CA GLY A 457 -4.78 28.53 43.82
C GLY A 457 -3.45 29.14 43.36
N VAL A 458 -3.45 29.82 42.20
CA VAL A 458 -2.28 30.58 41.72
C VAL A 458 -2.29 31.95 42.39
N ASP A 459 -2.06 31.92 43.69
CA ASP A 459 -2.36 33.02 44.59
C ASP A 459 -1.14 33.93 44.84
N PHE A 460 -1.40 35.19 45.21
CA PHE A 460 -0.39 36.21 45.52
C PHE A 460 -0.75 37.04 46.75
N GLY A 461 0.00 36.87 47.84
CA GLY A 461 -0.02 37.76 49.00
C GLY A 461 1.04 38.85 48.89
N PHE A 462 0.70 40.08 49.25
CA PHE A 462 1.63 41.21 49.30
C PHE A 462 1.70 41.81 50.70
N TRP A 463 2.87 41.66 51.32
CA TRP A 463 3.19 42.24 52.62
C TRP A 463 3.40 43.75 52.51
N ASN A 464 2.69 44.46 53.38
CA ASN A 464 2.85 45.90 53.63
C ASN A 464 2.66 46.79 52.39
N LEU A 465 1.41 46.99 51.98
CA LEU A 465 1.01 48.07 51.08
C LEU A 465 0.84 49.39 51.86
N ILE A 466 1.94 50.11 52.10
CA ILE A 466 1.83 51.51 52.51
C ILE A 466 1.89 52.36 51.24
N CYS A 467 0.74 52.87 50.83
CA CYS A 467 0.62 53.93 49.83
C CYS A 467 0.14 55.21 50.50
#